data_AF-A0A7S3WUA7-F1
#
_entry.id   AF-A0A7S3WUA7-F1
#
_cell.length_a   1.000
_cell.length_b   1.000
_cell.length_c   1.000
_cell.angle_alpha   90.00
_cell.angle_beta   90.00
_cell.angle_gamma   90.00
#
_symmetry.space_group_name_H-M   'P 1'
#
loop_
_entity.id
_entity.type
_entity.pdbx_description
1 polymer ?
#
loop_
_entity_poly.entity_id
_entity_poly.type
_entity_poly.pdbx_seq_one_letter_code
_entity_poly.pdbx_strand_id
1 'polypeptide(L)'
;AGEGEAGEGEGGERPVVLVEPYERRAAGPYPQDALRVNPVRFTPMQVEALRAAMSAGLSLVVGPPGTGKTDTAVQAVSNLLHAYPRQRTLVITHSNQALNDVFEKLLLRDVDERHLLRLGHGEELLATERDFSRRGRVNYMLGRRLELLARVEALAKSLDVPADVGYTCETAGYFFKATVAPRWEAFEAEARRAGDEEGAVERHFPFSDFFADTPSPLFAPAASGAAHLDAARGAWRHVVALFEELEECRAFELLRSSYDRGNYLLTKHAKVVAMTCTHAAIKRKDLVSLAFQYDNLVMEEAAQIMEVEAFIPMVLQNPDTATGKSRLKRVLLIGDHHQLPPVVKNLAFQKYSRLDQSLFARLVRLGVPATQLDFQGRARPAIANLYRWRYTSLGDLPGVLAPDGPHALAVPGFRHDFQLVHVADPQGVGESTPLPHYVQVDASEDTLPRHSHLETLPSAPSHTLLRAASSSGSGHCS
;
A
#
# COMPACT_ATOMS: atom_id res chain seq x y z
N ALA A 1 -25.74 45.51 9.65
CA ALA A 1 -26.86 45.34 10.59
C ALA A 1 -27.68 44.14 10.14
N GLY A 2 -27.59 43.05 10.89
CA GLY A 2 -28.09 41.73 10.52
C GLY A 2 -27.11 40.64 10.97
N GLU A 3 -26.76 40.65 12.25
CA GLU A 3 -26.06 39.55 12.90
C GLU A 3 -27.07 38.41 13.07
N GLY A 4 -26.84 37.30 12.36
CA GLY A 4 -27.54 36.04 12.62
C GLY A 4 -26.78 35.30 13.70
N GLU A 5 -27.38 35.19 14.88
CA GLU A 5 -26.94 34.35 15.99
C GLU A 5 -26.77 32.90 15.49
N ALA A 6 -25.51 32.47 15.37
CA ALA A 6 -25.18 31.05 15.35
C ALA A 6 -25.28 30.57 16.80
N GLY A 7 -26.32 29.79 17.11
CA GLY A 7 -26.48 29.14 18.40
C GLY A 7 -25.24 28.32 18.73
N GLU A 8 -24.50 28.78 19.74
CA GLU A 8 -23.47 28.01 20.44
C GLU A 8 -24.16 26.87 21.19
N GLY A 9 -24.22 25.71 20.56
CA GLY A 9 -24.58 24.45 21.22
C GLY A 9 -23.46 24.01 22.18
N GLU A 10 -23.65 24.33 23.45
CA GLU A 10 -23.28 23.61 24.67
C GLU A 10 -22.24 22.45 24.58
N GLY A 11 -21.09 22.64 25.24
CA GLY A 11 -20.76 21.84 26.42
C GLY A 11 -20.19 20.42 26.28
N GLY A 12 -19.71 19.98 25.12
CA GLY A 12 -18.97 18.71 25.02
C GLY A 12 -17.50 18.85 25.47
N GLU A 13 -17.09 18.18 26.55
CA GLU A 13 -15.66 18.02 26.88
C GLU A 13 -14.93 17.48 25.64
N ARG A 14 -13.83 18.15 25.23
CA ARG A 14 -13.00 17.65 24.13
C ARG A 14 -12.51 16.25 24.51
N PRO A 15 -12.63 15.25 23.63
CA PRO A 15 -12.23 13.89 23.95
C PRO A 15 -10.75 13.87 24.33
N VAL A 16 -10.44 13.41 25.55
CA VAL A 16 -9.08 13.26 26.03
C VAL A 16 -8.47 12.03 25.37
N VAL A 17 -7.42 12.23 24.57
CA VAL A 17 -6.65 11.15 23.96
C VAL A 17 -5.38 10.94 24.79
N LEU A 18 -5.25 9.77 25.41
CA LEU A 18 -4.01 9.37 26.08
C LEU A 18 -2.99 8.94 25.01
N VAL A 19 -1.84 9.61 24.99
CA VAL A 19 -0.74 9.29 24.09
C VAL A 19 0.43 8.77 24.93
N GLU A 20 0.80 7.52 24.71
CA GLU A 20 1.96 6.89 25.34
C GLU A 20 3.05 6.70 24.27
N PRO A 21 4.12 7.53 24.29
CA PRO A 21 5.30 7.26 23.48
C PRO A 21 5.94 5.95 23.92
N TYR A 22 6.33 5.11 22.97
CA TYR A 22 7.09 3.89 23.23
C TYR A 22 8.35 3.89 22.37
N GLU A 23 9.44 3.35 22.92
CA GLU A 23 10.64 3.12 22.14
C GLU A 23 10.40 1.96 21.18
N ARG A 24 10.54 2.23 19.88
CA ARG A 24 10.56 1.15 18.90
C ARG A 24 11.82 0.32 19.13
N ARG A 25 11.66 -1.00 19.11
CA ARG A 25 12.74 -1.98 19.34
C ARG A 25 13.94 -1.64 18.45
N ALA A 26 15.16 -1.55 19.01
CA ALA A 26 16.37 -1.10 18.31
C ALA A 26 16.58 -1.78 16.93
N ALA A 27 17.12 -1.11 15.92
CA ALA A 27 17.38 -1.81 14.66
C ALA A 27 18.40 -2.96 14.88
N GLY A 28 18.33 -4.00 14.05
CA GLY A 28 19.45 -4.94 13.95
C GLY A 28 20.70 -4.25 13.41
N PRO A 29 21.85 -4.91 13.42
CA PRO A 29 23.12 -4.26 13.13
C PRO A 29 23.37 -3.99 11.65
N TYR A 30 22.49 -4.46 10.75
CA TYR A 30 22.63 -4.22 9.32
C TYR A 30 21.69 -3.14 8.79
N PRO A 31 22.04 -2.45 7.69
CA PRO A 31 21.19 -1.43 7.07
C PRO A 31 19.78 -1.92 6.72
N GLN A 32 19.63 -3.19 6.31
CA GLN A 32 18.32 -3.79 6.02
C GLN A 32 17.44 -3.99 7.26
N ASP A 33 18.03 -4.01 8.46
CA ASP A 33 17.27 -4.11 9.72
C ASP A 33 16.75 -2.73 10.16
N ALA A 34 17.14 -1.65 9.46
CA ALA A 34 16.66 -0.32 9.74
C ALA A 34 15.15 -0.22 9.52
N LEU A 35 14.46 0.39 10.48
CA LEU A 35 13.03 0.59 10.41
C LEU A 35 12.66 1.50 9.24
N ARG A 36 11.74 1.03 8.38
CA ARG A 36 11.16 1.86 7.33
C ARG A 36 10.11 2.79 7.96
N VAL A 37 10.44 4.07 8.06
CA VAL A 37 9.49 5.09 8.53
C VAL A 37 8.61 5.56 7.38
N ASN A 38 7.32 5.78 7.65
CA ASN A 38 6.43 6.35 6.66
C ASN A 38 6.83 7.83 6.41
N PRO A 39 7.17 8.22 5.17
CA PRO A 39 7.57 9.59 4.86
C PRO A 39 6.37 10.56 4.78
N VAL A 40 5.14 10.04 4.70
CA VAL A 40 3.94 10.85 4.47
C VAL A 40 3.40 11.42 5.77
N ARG A 41 3.30 12.75 5.85
CA ARG A 41 2.59 13.44 6.94
C ARG A 41 1.10 13.53 6.63
N PHE A 42 0.30 12.69 7.27
CA PHE A 42 -1.15 12.65 7.05
C PHE A 42 -1.88 13.88 7.63
N THR A 43 -2.93 14.33 6.93
CA THR A 43 -3.85 15.37 7.42
C THR A 43 -4.75 14.84 8.53
N PRO A 44 -5.40 15.69 9.34
CA PRO A 44 -6.36 15.25 10.35
C PRO A 44 -7.46 14.35 9.79
N MET A 45 -8.00 14.66 8.60
CA MET A 45 -9.03 13.83 7.96
C MET A 45 -8.49 12.49 7.45
N GLN A 46 -7.24 12.44 7.00
CA GLN A 46 -6.57 11.17 6.69
C GLN A 46 -6.32 10.34 7.96
N VAL A 47 -5.90 10.97 9.06
CA VAL A 47 -5.73 10.29 10.37
C VAL A 47 -7.06 9.74 10.87
N GLU A 48 -8.15 10.50 10.73
CA GLU A 48 -9.49 10.02 11.09
C GLU A 48 -9.92 8.82 10.22
N ALA A 49 -9.65 8.86 8.91
CA ALA A 49 -9.89 7.73 8.01
C ALA A 49 -9.08 6.49 8.43
N LEU A 50 -7.82 6.67 8.83
CA LEU A 50 -6.97 5.58 9.35
C LEU A 50 -7.49 5.03 10.68
N ARG A 51 -7.93 5.90 11.60
CA ARG A 51 -8.53 5.51 12.88
C ARG A 51 -9.80 4.67 12.66
N ALA A 52 -10.68 5.10 11.76
CA ALA A 52 -11.87 4.37 11.39
C ALA A 52 -11.52 3.00 10.77
N ALA A 53 -10.55 2.97 9.85
CA ALA A 53 -10.08 1.74 9.20
C ALA A 53 -9.48 0.70 10.17
N MET A 54 -8.98 1.11 11.33
CA MET A 54 -8.49 0.21 12.38
C MET A 54 -9.61 -0.38 13.24
N SER A 55 -10.79 0.23 13.23
CA SER A 55 -11.96 -0.23 13.98
C SER A 55 -12.70 -1.34 13.24
N ALA A 56 -13.36 -2.24 13.96
CA ALA A 56 -14.20 -3.27 13.34
C ALA A 56 -15.43 -2.64 12.66
N GLY A 57 -15.85 -3.18 11.52
CA GLY A 57 -17.02 -2.73 10.77
C GLY A 57 -16.71 -2.14 9.39
N LEU A 58 -17.60 -1.27 8.92
CA LEU A 58 -17.54 -0.63 7.61
C LEU A 58 -17.02 0.82 7.76
N SER A 59 -15.97 1.14 7.00
CA SER A 59 -15.43 2.49 6.87
C SER A 59 -15.51 2.95 5.42
N LEU A 60 -16.09 4.13 5.19
CA LEU A 60 -16.15 4.76 3.88
C LEU A 60 -15.25 6.01 3.87
N VAL A 61 -14.38 6.09 2.87
CA VAL A 61 -13.50 7.24 2.66
C VAL A 61 -13.78 7.83 1.28
N VAL A 62 -14.26 9.07 1.26
CA VAL A 62 -14.42 9.86 0.03
C VAL A 62 -13.12 10.60 -0.21
N GLY A 63 -12.41 10.26 -1.28
CA GLY A 63 -11.14 10.88 -1.60
C GLY A 63 -11.20 11.67 -2.91
N PRO A 64 -11.33 13.00 -2.87
CA PRO A 64 -11.24 13.86 -4.05
C PRO A 64 -9.95 13.66 -4.86
N PRO A 65 -9.83 14.19 -6.09
CA PRO A 65 -8.61 14.13 -6.88
C PRO A 65 -7.39 14.65 -6.10
N GLY A 66 -6.29 13.89 -6.10
CA GLY A 66 -5.03 14.33 -5.48
C GLY A 66 -4.98 14.30 -3.95
N THR A 67 -5.99 13.79 -3.25
CA THR A 67 -6.05 13.82 -1.75
C THR A 67 -5.33 12.67 -1.04
N GLY A 68 -4.55 11.85 -1.75
CA GLY A 68 -3.79 10.76 -1.13
C GLY A 68 -4.60 9.51 -0.75
N LYS A 69 -5.63 9.16 -1.54
CA LYS A 69 -6.42 7.92 -1.38
C LYS A 69 -5.54 6.67 -1.20
N THR A 70 -4.61 6.46 -2.12
CA THR A 70 -3.71 5.31 -2.13
C THR A 70 -2.79 5.30 -0.92
N ASP A 71 -2.24 6.46 -0.51
CA ASP A 71 -1.41 6.56 0.70
C ASP A 71 -2.20 6.21 1.96
N THR A 72 -3.46 6.65 2.03
CA THR A 72 -4.36 6.31 3.13
C THR A 72 -4.69 4.81 3.14
N ALA A 73 -4.98 4.21 1.98
CA ALA A 73 -5.24 2.77 1.85
C ALA A 73 -4.03 1.94 2.31
N VAL A 74 -2.85 2.28 1.78
CA VAL A 74 -1.59 1.57 2.04
C VAL A 74 -1.17 1.72 3.50
N GLN A 75 -1.36 2.89 4.10
CA GLN A 75 -1.09 3.07 5.52
C GLN A 75 -2.08 2.30 6.39
N ALA A 76 -3.36 2.20 6.01
CA ALA A 76 -4.32 1.36 6.71
C ALA A 76 -3.88 -0.12 6.68
N VAL A 77 -3.45 -0.63 5.51
CA VAL A 77 -2.91 -1.99 5.36
C VAL A 77 -1.68 -2.19 6.27
N SER A 78 -0.73 -1.24 6.27
CA SER A 78 0.46 -1.29 7.12
C SER A 78 0.08 -1.32 8.61
N ASN A 79 -0.83 -0.46 9.06
CA ASN A 79 -1.28 -0.42 10.46
C ASN A 79 -1.97 -1.74 10.86
N LEU A 80 -2.82 -2.29 10.00
CA LEU A 80 -3.51 -3.56 10.25
C LEU A 80 -2.53 -4.73 10.39
N LEU A 81 -1.47 -4.75 9.56
CA LEU A 81 -0.44 -5.78 9.61
C LEU A 81 0.31 -5.78 10.95
N HIS A 82 0.68 -4.59 11.46
CA HIS A 82 1.39 -4.45 12.73
C HIS A 82 0.50 -4.67 13.95
N ALA A 83 -0.70 -4.10 13.94
CA ALA A 83 -1.62 -4.21 15.06
C ALA A 83 -2.23 -5.62 15.18
N TYR A 84 -2.40 -6.31 14.04
CA TYR A 84 -2.99 -7.64 14.00
C TYR A 84 -2.17 -8.62 13.14
N PRO A 85 -0.98 -9.06 13.60
CA PRO A 85 -0.07 -9.89 12.80
C PRO A 85 -0.63 -11.27 12.37
N ARG A 86 -1.67 -11.76 13.06
CA ARG A 86 -2.37 -13.02 12.75
C ARG A 86 -3.54 -12.84 11.78
N GLN A 87 -3.89 -11.60 11.43
CA GLN A 87 -4.97 -11.29 10.50
C GLN A 87 -4.44 -11.13 9.09
N ARG A 88 -5.28 -11.43 8.11
CA ARG A 88 -4.93 -11.28 6.69
C ARG A 88 -5.80 -10.21 6.04
N THR A 89 -5.19 -9.45 5.15
CA THR A 89 -5.83 -8.33 4.46
C THR A 89 -5.94 -8.62 2.98
N LEU A 90 -7.17 -8.55 2.46
CA LEU A 90 -7.46 -8.60 1.04
C LEU A 90 -7.56 -7.16 0.50
N VAL A 91 -6.78 -6.84 -0.51
CA VAL A 91 -6.86 -5.55 -1.23
C VAL A 91 -7.49 -5.77 -2.59
N ILE A 92 -8.50 -4.97 -2.92
CA ILE A 92 -9.20 -5.01 -4.20
C ILE A 92 -9.06 -3.65 -4.89
N THR A 93 -8.73 -3.67 -6.17
CA THR A 93 -8.73 -2.48 -7.03
C THR A 93 -9.64 -2.69 -8.24
N HIS A 94 -10.05 -1.62 -8.90
CA HIS A 94 -10.76 -1.71 -10.18
C HIS A 94 -9.79 -2.05 -11.32
N SER A 95 -8.61 -1.41 -11.35
CA SER A 95 -7.63 -1.55 -12.43
C SER A 95 -6.30 -2.17 -11.98
N ASN A 96 -5.56 -2.72 -12.96
CA ASN A 96 -4.17 -3.16 -12.75
C ASN A 96 -3.22 -1.99 -12.45
N GLN A 97 -3.51 -0.78 -12.97
CA GLN A 97 -2.71 0.40 -12.67
C GLN A 97 -2.83 0.80 -11.20
N ALA A 98 -4.06 0.88 -10.66
CA ALA A 98 -4.26 1.12 -9.24
C ALA A 98 -3.60 0.03 -8.38
N LEU A 99 -3.63 -1.22 -8.83
CA LEU A 99 -2.92 -2.31 -8.16
C LEU A 99 -1.41 -2.06 -8.13
N ASN A 100 -0.80 -1.62 -9.24
CA ASN A 100 0.61 -1.25 -9.29
C ASN A 100 0.93 -0.14 -8.28
N ASP A 101 0.16 0.95 -8.29
CA ASP A 101 0.35 2.09 -7.39
C ASP A 101 0.27 1.70 -5.90
N VAL A 102 -0.63 0.76 -5.55
CA VAL A 102 -0.73 0.19 -4.20
C VAL A 102 0.54 -0.57 -3.83
N PHE A 103 1.05 -1.45 -4.69
CA PHE A 103 2.25 -2.23 -4.41
C PHE A 103 3.49 -1.35 -4.28
N GLU A 104 3.68 -0.41 -5.20
CA GLU A 104 4.80 0.55 -5.15
C GLU A 104 4.83 1.29 -3.81
N LYS A 105 3.68 1.76 -3.34
CA LYS A 105 3.57 2.46 -2.05
C LYS A 105 3.70 1.52 -0.86
N LEU A 106 3.22 0.27 -0.93
CA LEU A 106 3.40 -0.72 0.14
C LEU A 106 4.88 -1.01 0.37
N LEU A 107 5.71 -1.04 -0.67
CA LEU A 107 7.16 -1.25 -0.55
C LEU A 107 7.86 -0.09 0.16
N LEU A 108 7.30 1.12 0.05
CA LEU A 108 7.73 2.32 0.79
C LEU A 108 7.19 2.38 2.23
N ARG A 109 6.43 1.37 2.68
CA ARG A 109 6.02 1.23 4.09
C ARG A 109 6.81 0.13 4.77
N ASP A 110 6.64 0.04 6.08
CA ASP A 110 7.20 -1.03 6.90
C ASP A 110 6.44 -2.36 6.68
N VAL A 111 6.47 -2.88 5.45
CA VAL A 111 5.80 -4.13 5.10
C VAL A 111 6.82 -5.03 4.44
N ASP A 112 7.01 -6.21 5.03
CA ASP A 112 7.88 -7.23 4.48
C ASP A 112 7.27 -7.78 3.18
N GLU A 113 8.07 -7.76 2.11
CA GLU A 113 7.66 -8.20 0.78
C GLU A 113 7.34 -9.70 0.71
N ARG A 114 7.85 -10.50 1.64
CA ARG A 114 7.52 -11.94 1.76
C ARG A 114 6.04 -12.16 2.06
N HIS A 115 5.39 -11.18 2.68
CA HIS A 115 3.98 -11.24 3.06
C HIS A 115 3.04 -10.67 1.99
N LEU A 116 3.58 -10.15 0.89
CA LEU A 116 2.81 -9.55 -0.20
C LEU A 116 2.59 -10.56 -1.34
N LEU A 117 1.34 -10.66 -1.82
CA LEU A 117 0.98 -11.51 -2.95
C LEU A 117 0.01 -10.77 -3.88
N ARG A 118 0.34 -10.73 -5.18
CA ARG A 118 -0.52 -10.23 -6.25
C ARG A 118 -1.16 -11.40 -7.00
N LEU A 119 -2.46 -11.32 -7.28
CA LEU A 119 -3.17 -12.25 -8.16
C LEU A 119 -3.82 -11.48 -9.32
N GLY A 120 -3.69 -11.97 -10.55
CA GLY A 120 -4.28 -11.29 -11.71
C GLY A 120 -3.69 -11.67 -13.07
N HIS A 121 -4.42 -11.34 -14.15
CA HIS A 121 -3.82 -11.33 -15.48
C HIS A 121 -2.88 -10.12 -15.59
N GLY A 122 -1.63 -10.34 -16.03
CA GLY A 122 -0.58 -9.30 -16.05
C GLY A 122 0.26 -9.25 -14.77
N GLU A 123 0.36 -10.37 -14.05
CA GLU A 123 1.17 -10.57 -12.83
C GLU A 123 2.65 -10.11 -12.97
N GLU A 124 3.17 -9.93 -14.19
CA GLU A 124 4.57 -9.63 -14.52
C GLU A 124 4.87 -8.14 -14.82
N LEU A 125 3.86 -7.25 -14.80
CA LEU A 125 3.97 -5.87 -15.34
C LEU A 125 4.16 -4.77 -14.28
N LEU A 126 4.80 -5.06 -13.15
CA LEU A 126 5.28 -3.96 -12.30
C LEU A 126 6.53 -3.37 -12.94
N ALA A 127 6.65 -2.03 -12.93
CA ALA A 127 7.89 -1.35 -13.32
C ALA A 127 9.04 -1.60 -12.32
N THR A 128 8.78 -2.37 -11.26
CA THR A 128 9.77 -2.80 -10.27
C THR A 128 10.43 -4.11 -10.69
N GLU A 129 11.71 -4.30 -10.40
CA GLU A 129 12.43 -5.58 -10.60
C GLU A 129 11.84 -6.77 -9.81
N ARG A 130 10.86 -6.52 -8.93
CA ARG A 130 10.27 -7.49 -8.00
C ARG A 130 9.00 -8.12 -8.58
N ASP A 131 8.97 -9.44 -8.64
CA ASP A 131 7.81 -10.22 -9.10
C ASP A 131 6.92 -10.67 -7.92
N PHE A 132 5.78 -10.00 -7.72
CA PHE A 132 4.78 -10.31 -6.70
C PHE A 132 3.73 -11.33 -7.14
N SER A 133 3.88 -11.91 -8.33
CA SER A 133 3.05 -13.01 -8.81
C SER A 133 3.16 -14.23 -7.91
N ARG A 134 2.22 -15.16 -8.04
CA ARG A 134 2.27 -16.43 -7.30
C ARG A 134 3.57 -17.19 -7.58
N ARG A 135 4.04 -17.20 -8.83
CA ARG A 135 5.29 -17.87 -9.23
C ARG A 135 6.51 -17.12 -8.70
N GLY A 136 6.55 -15.79 -8.89
CA GLY A 136 7.64 -14.93 -8.44
C GLY A 136 7.86 -15.00 -6.94
N ARG A 137 6.78 -15.00 -6.15
CA ARG A 137 6.87 -15.15 -4.69
C ARG A 137 7.33 -16.52 -4.24
N VAL A 138 6.93 -17.60 -4.94
CA VAL A 138 7.49 -18.93 -4.65
C VAL A 138 9.00 -18.96 -4.92
N ASN A 139 9.45 -18.40 -6.05
CA ASN A 139 10.87 -18.34 -6.39
C ASN A 139 11.66 -17.49 -5.38
N TYR A 140 11.10 -16.36 -4.99
CA TYR A 140 11.65 -15.50 -3.94
C TYR A 140 11.86 -16.26 -2.63
N MET A 141 10.83 -16.96 -2.13
CA MET A 141 10.94 -17.73 -0.87
C MET A 141 11.97 -18.86 -0.97
N LEU A 142 12.10 -19.51 -2.14
CA LEU A 142 13.09 -20.57 -2.35
C LEU A 142 14.53 -20.01 -2.39
N GLY A 143 14.75 -18.88 -3.04
CA GLY A 143 16.05 -18.19 -3.03
C GLY A 143 16.41 -17.69 -1.63
N ARG A 144 15.44 -17.05 -0.97
CA ARG A 144 15.59 -16.54 0.40
C ARG A 144 15.92 -17.64 1.41
N ARG A 145 15.31 -18.81 1.29
CA ARG A 145 15.67 -20.00 2.07
C ARG A 145 17.16 -20.35 1.95
N LEU A 146 17.72 -20.32 0.74
CA LEU A 146 19.14 -20.65 0.54
C LEU A 146 20.06 -19.60 1.19
N GLU A 147 19.72 -18.32 1.07
CA GLU A 147 20.45 -17.23 1.74
C GLU A 147 20.45 -17.39 3.26
N LEU A 148 19.28 -17.69 3.85
CA LEU A 148 19.13 -17.88 5.29
C LEU A 148 19.90 -19.10 5.78
N LEU A 149 19.85 -20.23 5.07
CA LEU A 149 20.60 -21.43 5.42
C LEU A 149 22.12 -21.19 5.37
N ALA A 150 22.60 -20.41 4.40
CA ALA A 150 24.01 -20.02 4.35
C ALA A 150 24.40 -19.14 5.57
N ARG A 151 23.50 -18.25 6.02
CA ARG A 151 23.71 -17.48 7.26
C ARG A 151 23.69 -18.35 8.51
N VAL A 152 22.82 -19.38 8.59
CA VAL A 152 22.85 -20.37 9.68
C VAL A 152 24.17 -21.11 9.70
N GLU A 153 24.70 -21.51 8.54
CA GLU A 153 25.99 -22.17 8.43
C GLU A 153 27.14 -21.26 8.89
N ALA A 154 27.10 -19.97 8.52
CA ALA A 154 28.06 -18.98 9.01
C ALA A 154 27.99 -18.81 10.53
N LEU A 155 26.78 -18.75 11.11
CA LEU A 155 26.59 -18.69 12.56
C LEU A 155 27.13 -19.94 13.25
N ALA A 156 26.87 -21.14 12.71
CA ALA A 156 27.40 -22.38 13.27
C ALA A 156 28.94 -22.41 13.27
N LYS A 157 29.57 -21.98 12.18
CA LYS A 157 31.02 -21.84 12.07
C LYS A 157 31.58 -20.85 13.09
N SER A 158 30.92 -19.71 13.28
CA SER A 158 31.34 -18.70 14.28
C SER A 158 31.19 -19.17 15.74
N LEU A 159 30.47 -20.27 15.97
CA LEU A 159 30.25 -20.85 17.30
C LEU A 159 31.04 -22.16 17.51
N ASP A 160 31.97 -22.47 16.61
CA ASP A 160 32.77 -23.71 16.59
C ASP A 160 31.94 -25.00 16.64
N VAL A 161 30.78 -24.99 15.97
CA VAL A 161 29.89 -26.15 15.89
C VAL A 161 30.20 -26.93 14.61
N PRO A 162 30.59 -28.22 14.69
CA PRO A 162 30.88 -29.04 13.53
C PRO A 162 29.66 -29.12 12.59
N ALA A 163 29.86 -28.76 11.33
CA ALA A 163 28.83 -28.87 10.29
C ALA A 163 29.15 -30.07 9.38
N ASP A 164 28.92 -31.29 9.86
CA ASP A 164 29.20 -32.51 9.09
C ASP A 164 28.19 -32.75 7.96
N VAL A 165 27.02 -32.09 8.02
CA VAL A 165 25.96 -32.10 7.00
C VAL A 165 25.36 -30.70 6.85
N GLY A 166 24.97 -30.32 5.63
CA GLY A 166 24.34 -29.02 5.38
C GLY A 166 23.01 -28.84 6.12
N TYR A 167 22.71 -27.60 6.53
CA TYR A 167 21.48 -27.27 7.24
C TYR A 167 20.23 -27.35 6.33
N THR A 168 19.11 -27.79 6.91
CA THR A 168 17.75 -27.66 6.38
C THR A 168 16.94 -26.72 7.27
N CYS A 169 15.73 -26.32 6.85
CA CYS A 169 14.87 -25.52 7.72
C CYS A 169 14.64 -26.19 9.09
N GLU A 170 14.50 -27.52 9.09
CA GLU A 170 14.28 -28.29 10.31
C GLU A 170 15.54 -28.41 11.19
N THR A 171 16.70 -28.74 10.62
CA THR A 171 17.92 -28.87 11.43
C THR A 171 18.42 -27.53 11.95
N ALA A 172 18.19 -26.45 11.22
CA ALA A 172 18.41 -25.09 11.70
C ALA A 172 17.53 -24.76 12.91
N GLY A 173 16.27 -25.20 12.94
CA GLY A 173 15.39 -25.05 14.10
C GLY A 173 15.89 -25.78 15.35
N TYR A 174 16.46 -27.00 15.19
CA TYR A 174 17.11 -27.70 16.29
C TYR A 174 18.38 -26.99 16.76
N PHE A 175 19.21 -26.53 15.83
CA PHE A 175 20.41 -25.73 16.13
C PHE A 175 20.06 -24.46 16.92
N PHE A 176 19.00 -23.75 16.52
CA PHE A 176 18.56 -22.58 17.26
C PHE A 176 18.24 -22.90 18.74
N LYS A 177 17.43 -23.94 18.98
CA LYS A 177 16.97 -24.31 20.32
C LYS A 177 18.06 -24.93 21.19
N ALA A 178 18.92 -25.77 20.61
CA ALA A 178 19.93 -26.51 21.37
C ALA A 178 21.21 -25.71 21.63
N THR A 179 21.50 -24.73 20.76
CA THR A 179 22.84 -24.15 20.65
C THR A 179 22.81 -22.63 20.72
N VAL A 180 21.94 -21.98 19.95
CA VAL A 180 21.90 -20.51 19.83
C VAL A 180 21.17 -19.85 21.01
N ALA A 181 19.93 -20.28 21.29
CA ALA A 181 19.12 -19.70 22.37
C ALA A 181 19.74 -19.87 23.76
N PRO A 182 20.30 -21.04 24.15
CA PRO A 182 20.95 -21.18 25.46
C PRO A 182 22.17 -20.27 25.63
N ARG A 183 22.92 -19.98 24.55
CA ARG A 183 24.04 -19.01 24.59
C ARG A 183 23.55 -17.59 24.86
N TRP A 184 22.44 -17.18 24.23
CA TRP A 184 21.83 -15.89 24.52
C TRP A 184 21.31 -15.79 25.96
N GLU A 185 20.63 -16.84 26.46
CA GLU A 185 20.14 -16.88 27.84
C GLU A 185 21.29 -16.79 28.86
N ALA A 186 22.40 -17.49 28.60
CA ALA A 186 23.61 -17.41 29.43
C ALA A 186 24.22 -15.99 29.41
N PHE A 187 24.34 -15.38 28.23
CA PHE A 187 24.79 -14.00 28.08
C PHE A 187 23.90 -13.01 28.81
N GLU A 188 22.57 -13.13 28.68
CA GLU A 188 21.64 -12.21 29.34
C GLU A 188 21.69 -12.34 30.86
N ALA A 189 21.89 -13.55 31.39
CA ALA A 189 22.11 -13.77 32.81
C ALA A 189 23.43 -13.12 33.30
N GLU A 190 24.50 -13.24 32.51
CA GLU A 190 25.82 -12.68 32.85
C GLU A 190 25.82 -11.15 32.74
N ALA A 191 25.23 -10.59 31.68
CA ALA A 191 25.09 -9.14 31.51
C ALA A 191 24.28 -8.50 32.63
N ARG A 192 23.25 -9.18 33.16
CA ARG A 192 22.51 -8.72 34.34
C ARG A 192 23.34 -8.78 35.63
N ARG A 193 24.28 -9.73 35.74
CA ARG A 193 25.17 -9.86 36.90
C ARG A 193 26.30 -8.83 36.90
N ALA A 194 26.90 -8.59 35.74
CA ALA A 194 28.02 -7.66 35.57
C ALA A 194 27.62 -6.19 35.80
N GLY A 195 26.32 -5.85 35.68
CA GLY A 195 25.83 -4.50 35.93
C GLY A 195 26.43 -3.48 34.97
N ASP A 196 27.00 -2.40 35.50
CA ASP A 196 27.64 -1.31 34.72
C ASP A 196 29.15 -1.53 34.52
N GLU A 197 29.66 -2.75 34.70
CA GLU A 197 31.07 -3.05 34.47
C GLU A 197 31.48 -2.73 33.01
N GLU A 198 32.50 -1.89 32.87
CA GLU A 198 32.95 -1.39 31.58
C GLU A 198 33.41 -2.54 30.66
N GLY A 199 32.84 -2.60 29.46
CA GLY A 199 33.14 -3.62 28.45
C GLY A 199 32.60 -5.03 28.75
N ALA A 200 31.86 -5.25 29.84
CA ALA A 200 31.34 -6.59 30.15
C ALA A 200 30.37 -7.13 29.08
N VAL A 201 29.51 -6.26 28.52
CA VAL A 201 28.57 -6.62 27.45
C VAL A 201 29.31 -7.14 26.21
N GLU A 202 30.33 -6.42 25.75
CA GLU A 202 31.13 -6.81 24.59
C GLU A 202 31.91 -8.11 24.84
N ARG A 203 32.55 -8.25 26.02
CA ARG A 203 33.34 -9.44 26.36
C ARG A 203 32.51 -10.73 26.43
N HIS A 204 31.27 -10.64 26.88
CA HIS A 204 30.40 -11.82 27.06
C HIS A 204 29.46 -12.07 25.88
N PHE A 205 29.39 -11.18 24.89
CA PHE A 205 28.48 -11.33 23.76
C PHE A 205 28.84 -12.56 22.91
N PRO A 206 27.92 -13.53 22.72
CA PRO A 206 28.27 -14.84 22.18
C PRO A 206 28.31 -14.90 20.65
N PHE A 207 27.99 -13.80 19.96
CA PHE A 207 27.84 -13.78 18.49
C PHE A 207 28.77 -12.77 17.80
N SER A 208 29.83 -12.30 18.47
CA SER A 208 30.74 -11.28 17.94
C SER A 208 31.29 -11.64 16.55
N ASP A 209 31.77 -12.87 16.38
CA ASP A 209 32.36 -13.33 15.11
C ASP A 209 31.34 -13.45 13.98
N PHE A 210 30.07 -13.77 14.30
CA PHE A 210 28.99 -13.80 13.32
C PHE A 210 28.67 -12.42 12.76
N PHE A 211 28.80 -11.38 13.59
CA PHE A 211 28.55 -9.99 13.22
C PHE A 211 29.82 -9.24 12.79
N ALA A 212 30.92 -9.94 12.50
CA ALA A 212 32.16 -9.30 12.05
C ALA A 212 32.03 -8.59 10.68
N ASP A 213 31.01 -8.94 9.88
CA ASP A 213 30.69 -8.36 8.57
C ASP A 213 29.81 -7.10 8.63
N THR A 214 29.45 -6.63 9.83
CA THR A 214 28.61 -5.43 9.98
C THR A 214 29.35 -4.17 9.49
N PRO A 215 28.68 -3.21 8.83
CA PRO A 215 29.33 -2.01 8.27
C PRO A 215 29.96 -1.08 9.31
N SER A 216 29.53 -1.19 10.56
CA SER A 216 30.05 -0.42 11.69
C SER A 216 30.19 -1.36 12.88
N PRO A 217 31.19 -1.16 13.77
CA PRO A 217 31.36 -2.02 14.94
C PRO A 217 30.08 -2.13 15.74
N LEU A 218 29.66 -3.36 16.06
CA LEU A 218 28.45 -3.62 16.84
C LEU A 218 28.44 -2.88 18.18
N PHE A 219 29.61 -2.81 18.83
CA PHE A 219 29.84 -2.07 20.07
C PHE A 219 30.74 -0.87 19.79
N ALA A 220 30.19 0.34 19.89
CA ALA A 220 30.96 1.56 19.69
C ALA A 220 31.90 1.81 20.89
N PRO A 221 33.20 2.16 20.68
CA PRO A 221 34.19 2.26 21.77
C PRO A 221 33.89 3.28 22.87
N ALA A 222 33.03 4.27 22.61
CA ALA A 222 32.68 5.34 23.56
C ALA A 222 31.20 5.31 23.97
N ALA A 223 30.47 4.23 23.69
CA ALA A 223 29.08 4.09 24.06
C ALA A 223 28.92 3.56 25.50
N SER A 224 27.80 3.90 26.14
CA SER A 224 27.49 3.42 27.49
C SER A 224 27.17 1.92 27.50
N GLY A 225 27.32 1.26 28.65
CA GLY A 225 26.93 -0.15 28.82
C GLY A 225 25.46 -0.41 28.47
N ALA A 226 24.56 0.54 28.74
CA ALA A 226 23.16 0.48 28.32
C ALA A 226 23.01 0.50 26.78
N ALA A 227 23.80 1.31 26.07
CA ALA A 227 23.80 1.35 24.61
C ALA A 227 24.40 0.07 23.99
N HIS A 228 25.45 -0.50 24.61
CA HIS A 228 25.97 -1.81 24.21
C HIS A 228 24.93 -2.92 24.42
N LEU A 229 24.21 -2.92 25.54
CA LEU A 229 23.17 -3.92 25.80
C LEU A 229 22.02 -3.81 24.78
N ASP A 230 21.65 -2.59 24.38
CA ASP A 230 20.66 -2.37 23.34
C ASP A 230 21.14 -2.87 21.96
N ALA A 231 22.40 -2.61 21.61
CA ALA A 231 23.02 -3.15 20.40
C ALA A 231 23.03 -4.69 20.39
N ALA A 232 23.41 -5.32 21.51
CA ALA A 232 23.37 -6.78 21.66
C ALA A 232 21.93 -7.33 21.49
N ARG A 233 20.92 -6.64 22.03
CA ARG A 233 19.50 -6.99 21.85
C ARG A 233 19.01 -6.77 20.41
N GLY A 234 19.55 -5.79 19.69
CA GLY A 234 19.35 -5.58 18.25
C GLY A 234 19.89 -6.76 17.44
N ALA A 235 21.14 -7.13 17.71
CA ALA A 235 21.79 -8.30 17.11
C ALA A 235 21.04 -9.60 17.39
N TRP A 236 20.60 -9.82 18.64
CA TRP A 236 19.79 -10.99 18.99
C TRP A 236 18.48 -11.04 18.18
N ARG A 237 17.80 -9.91 18.01
CA ARG A 237 16.57 -9.87 17.21
C ARG A 237 16.81 -10.14 15.73
N HIS A 238 17.95 -9.74 15.19
CA HIS A 238 18.35 -10.15 13.84
C HIS A 238 18.50 -11.68 13.75
N VAL A 239 19.17 -12.31 14.73
CA VAL A 239 19.30 -13.77 14.79
C VAL A 239 17.93 -14.44 14.90
N VAL A 240 17.06 -13.99 15.81
CA VAL A 240 15.71 -14.54 15.96
C VAL A 240 14.90 -14.40 14.66
N ALA A 241 14.92 -13.23 14.04
CA ALA A 241 14.19 -12.97 12.79
C ALA A 241 14.65 -13.89 11.65
N LEU A 242 15.95 -14.17 11.57
CA LEU A 242 16.52 -15.12 10.61
C LEU A 242 15.92 -16.52 10.78
N PHE A 243 15.84 -17.04 12.01
CA PHE A 243 15.26 -18.37 12.27
C PHE A 243 13.73 -18.39 12.14
N GLU A 244 13.04 -17.31 12.50
CA GLU A 244 11.59 -17.17 12.27
C GLU A 244 11.27 -17.20 10.76
N GLU A 245 12.03 -16.46 9.95
CA GLU A 245 11.89 -16.45 8.50
C GLU A 245 12.17 -17.84 7.90
N LEU A 246 13.17 -18.55 8.44
CA LEU A 246 13.51 -19.89 7.97
C LEU A 246 12.43 -20.93 8.31
N GLU A 247 11.74 -20.79 9.45
CA GLU A 247 10.58 -21.63 9.78
C GLU A 247 9.40 -21.33 8.83
N GLU A 248 9.19 -20.06 8.44
CA GLU A 248 8.22 -19.70 7.40
C GLU A 248 8.56 -20.35 6.04
N CYS A 249 9.85 -20.51 5.74
CA CYS A 249 10.36 -21.19 4.55
C CYS A 249 10.16 -22.72 4.57
N ARG A 250 9.96 -23.34 5.74
CA ARG A 250 9.92 -24.80 5.91
C ARG A 250 8.86 -25.46 5.03
N ALA A 251 7.69 -24.85 4.89
CA ALA A 251 6.64 -25.40 4.04
C ALA A 251 7.05 -25.44 2.55
N PHE A 252 7.86 -24.50 2.08
CA PHE A 252 8.36 -24.48 0.71
C PHE A 252 9.41 -25.58 0.44
N GLU A 253 10.14 -25.99 1.49
CA GLU A 253 11.04 -27.15 1.45
C GLU A 253 10.25 -28.45 1.33
N LEU A 254 9.19 -28.62 2.13
CA LEU A 254 8.38 -29.83 2.19
C LEU A 254 7.51 -30.03 0.94
N LEU A 255 6.91 -28.96 0.44
CA LEU A 255 6.03 -29.00 -0.73
C LEU A 255 6.87 -29.11 -2.01
N ARG A 256 6.59 -30.11 -2.84
CA ARG A 256 7.38 -30.38 -4.06
C ARG A 256 6.92 -29.61 -5.27
N SER A 257 5.60 -29.51 -5.48
CA SER A 257 5.05 -28.88 -6.69
C SER A 257 4.94 -27.37 -6.53
N SER A 258 5.19 -26.63 -7.62
CA SER A 258 4.97 -25.19 -7.66
C SER A 258 3.51 -24.82 -7.41
N TYR A 259 2.58 -25.72 -7.76
CA TYR A 259 1.17 -25.56 -7.47
C TYR A 259 0.92 -25.56 -5.95
N ASP A 260 1.38 -26.57 -5.22
CA ASP A 260 1.14 -26.67 -3.78
C ASP A 260 1.84 -25.55 -3.01
N ARG A 261 3.08 -25.22 -3.39
CA ARG A 261 3.81 -24.07 -2.82
C ARG A 261 3.04 -22.77 -2.97
N GLY A 262 2.47 -22.54 -4.15
CA GLY A 262 1.66 -21.36 -4.40
C GLY A 262 0.31 -21.38 -3.66
N ASN A 263 -0.28 -22.56 -3.40
CA ASN A 263 -1.49 -22.68 -2.59
C ASN A 263 -1.17 -22.39 -1.12
N TYR A 264 -0.06 -22.90 -0.60
CA TYR A 264 0.42 -22.57 0.75
C TYR A 264 0.67 -21.08 0.89
N LEU A 265 1.34 -20.47 -0.10
CA LEU A 265 1.57 -19.04 -0.14
C LEU A 265 0.25 -18.25 -0.02
N LEU A 266 -0.73 -18.61 -0.86
CA LEU A 266 -2.03 -17.95 -0.92
C LEU A 266 -2.92 -18.21 0.31
N THR A 267 -2.82 -19.36 0.96
CA THR A 267 -3.76 -19.74 2.04
C THR A 267 -3.20 -19.54 3.43
N LYS A 268 -1.87 -19.55 3.60
CA LYS A 268 -1.20 -19.53 4.91
C LYS A 268 -0.13 -18.46 5.06
N HIS A 269 0.71 -18.24 4.06
CA HIS A 269 1.90 -17.39 4.21
C HIS A 269 1.62 -15.89 3.98
N ALA A 270 0.98 -15.54 2.86
CA ALA A 270 0.77 -14.15 2.49
C ALA A 270 -0.20 -13.48 3.48
N LYS A 271 0.19 -12.32 4.03
CA LYS A 271 -0.66 -11.54 4.96
C LYS A 271 -1.42 -10.44 4.21
N VAL A 272 -0.90 -9.97 3.08
CA VAL A 272 -1.59 -9.05 2.16
C VAL A 272 -1.72 -9.74 0.81
N VAL A 273 -2.96 -9.97 0.39
CA VAL A 273 -3.27 -10.52 -0.93
C VAL A 273 -4.04 -9.46 -1.70
N ALA A 274 -3.59 -9.13 -2.91
CA ALA A 274 -4.15 -8.03 -3.68
C ALA A 274 -4.49 -8.47 -5.11
N MET A 275 -5.66 -8.07 -5.61
CA MET A 275 -6.15 -8.43 -6.94
C MET A 275 -7.17 -7.42 -7.47
N THR A 276 -7.51 -7.49 -8.75
CA THR A 276 -8.61 -6.69 -9.30
C THR A 276 -9.98 -7.29 -8.95
N CYS A 277 -11.03 -6.45 -8.93
CA CYS A 277 -12.41 -6.90 -8.69
C CYS A 277 -12.86 -7.95 -9.72
N THR A 278 -12.48 -7.77 -10.99
CA THR A 278 -12.75 -8.74 -12.07
C THR A 278 -12.05 -10.07 -11.80
N HIS A 279 -10.80 -10.07 -11.33
CA HIS A 279 -10.10 -11.30 -11.00
C HIS A 279 -10.74 -12.02 -9.81
N ALA A 280 -11.13 -11.27 -8.77
CA ALA A 280 -11.88 -11.80 -7.64
C ALA A 280 -13.19 -12.48 -8.07
N ALA A 281 -13.92 -11.87 -9.02
CA ALA A 281 -15.14 -12.45 -9.60
C ALA A 281 -14.86 -13.77 -10.32
N ILE A 282 -13.87 -13.80 -11.22
CA ILE A 282 -13.49 -14.99 -11.99
C ILE A 282 -12.99 -16.13 -11.08
N LYS A 283 -12.18 -15.80 -10.07
CA LYS A 283 -11.51 -16.78 -9.21
C LYS A 283 -12.26 -17.14 -7.94
N ARG A 284 -13.47 -16.62 -7.73
CA ARG A 284 -14.26 -16.88 -6.52
C ARG A 284 -14.37 -18.37 -6.19
N LYS A 285 -14.73 -19.20 -7.17
CA LYS A 285 -14.90 -20.65 -6.94
C LYS A 285 -13.60 -21.31 -6.49
N ASP A 286 -12.49 -20.96 -7.14
CA ASP A 286 -11.16 -21.50 -6.84
C ASP A 286 -10.67 -21.05 -5.46
N LEU A 287 -10.88 -19.78 -5.10
CA LEU A 287 -10.48 -19.25 -3.79
C LEU A 287 -11.27 -19.90 -2.64
N VAL A 288 -12.58 -20.07 -2.83
CA VAL A 288 -13.44 -20.73 -1.84
C VAL A 288 -13.08 -22.21 -1.68
N SER A 289 -12.80 -22.92 -2.78
CA SER A 289 -12.40 -24.34 -2.73
C SER A 289 -11.03 -24.55 -2.09
N LEU A 290 -10.12 -23.59 -2.25
CA LEU A 290 -8.82 -23.56 -1.57
C LEU A 290 -8.90 -23.14 -0.09
N ALA A 291 -10.10 -22.89 0.43
CA ALA A 291 -10.31 -22.37 1.78
C ALA A 291 -9.50 -21.08 2.05
N PHE A 292 -9.47 -20.18 1.07
CA PHE A 292 -8.89 -18.85 1.24
C PHE A 292 -9.60 -18.11 2.39
N GLN A 293 -8.82 -17.43 3.23
CA GLN A 293 -9.31 -16.75 4.44
C GLN A 293 -8.67 -15.38 4.60
N TYR A 294 -9.47 -14.40 5.01
CA TYR A 294 -9.05 -13.02 5.28
C TYR A 294 -9.96 -12.36 6.31
N ASP A 295 -9.40 -11.43 7.06
CA ASP A 295 -10.05 -10.74 8.18
C ASP A 295 -10.43 -9.31 7.80
N ASN A 296 -9.64 -8.67 6.92
CA ASN A 296 -9.81 -7.29 6.53
C ASN A 296 -9.93 -7.19 5.00
N LEU A 297 -10.81 -6.32 4.52
CA LEU A 297 -10.99 -5.99 3.11
C LEU A 297 -10.75 -4.49 2.91
N VAL A 298 -9.84 -4.14 2.00
CA VAL A 298 -9.58 -2.77 1.57
C VAL A 298 -9.87 -2.66 0.08
N MET A 299 -10.76 -1.75 -0.32
CA MET A 299 -11.06 -1.48 -1.72
C MET A 299 -10.61 -0.08 -2.10
N GLU A 300 -9.76 0.03 -3.11
CA GLU A 300 -9.44 1.30 -3.77
C GLU A 300 -10.25 1.44 -5.06
N GLU A 301 -10.51 2.69 -5.46
CA GLU A 301 -11.37 3.02 -6.60
C GLU A 301 -12.80 2.45 -6.43
N ALA A 302 -13.27 2.33 -5.19
CA ALA A 302 -14.52 1.66 -4.86
C ALA A 302 -15.76 2.26 -5.56
N ALA A 303 -15.69 3.54 -5.94
CA ALA A 303 -16.74 4.22 -6.69
C ALA A 303 -16.84 3.79 -8.16
N GLN A 304 -15.77 3.24 -8.75
CA GLN A 304 -15.70 2.74 -10.13
C GLN A 304 -16.00 1.23 -10.25
N ILE A 305 -16.12 0.52 -9.12
CA ILE A 305 -16.43 -0.92 -9.09
C ILE A 305 -17.95 -1.11 -9.13
N MET A 306 -18.43 -1.99 -10.02
CA MET A 306 -19.85 -2.34 -10.08
C MET A 306 -20.33 -2.92 -8.75
N GLU A 307 -21.60 -2.70 -8.40
CA GLU A 307 -22.12 -3.13 -7.09
C GLU A 307 -21.93 -4.63 -6.81
N VAL A 308 -22.20 -5.49 -7.79
CA VAL A 308 -21.98 -6.94 -7.65
C VAL A 308 -20.51 -7.31 -7.49
N GLU A 309 -19.62 -6.62 -8.21
CA GLU A 309 -18.18 -6.86 -8.15
C GLU A 309 -17.56 -6.34 -6.84
N ALA A 310 -18.16 -5.34 -6.20
CA ALA A 310 -17.77 -4.90 -4.87
C ALA A 310 -18.28 -5.87 -3.78
N PHE A 311 -19.40 -6.56 -4.02
CA PHE A 311 -19.94 -7.54 -3.07
C PHE A 311 -19.18 -8.87 -3.08
N ILE A 312 -18.74 -9.35 -4.25
CA ILE A 312 -18.05 -10.64 -4.39
C ILE A 312 -16.83 -10.78 -3.45
N PRO A 313 -15.92 -9.78 -3.33
CA PRO A 313 -14.80 -9.80 -2.40
C PRO A 313 -15.17 -9.87 -0.92
N MET A 314 -16.44 -9.69 -0.54
CA MET A 314 -16.90 -9.90 0.85
C MET A 314 -17.20 -11.37 1.14
N VAL A 315 -17.29 -12.20 0.09
CA VAL A 315 -17.73 -13.62 0.14
C VAL A 315 -16.79 -14.54 -0.65
N LEU A 316 -15.47 -14.28 -0.64
CA LEU A 316 -14.43 -15.13 -1.22
C LEU A 316 -13.92 -16.21 -0.24
N GLN A 317 -14.55 -16.33 0.92
CA GLN A 317 -14.22 -17.31 1.95
C GLN A 317 -15.50 -17.97 2.47
N ASN A 318 -15.37 -19.21 2.93
CA ASN A 318 -16.46 -19.88 3.64
C ASN A 318 -16.67 -19.23 5.02
N PRO A 319 -17.88 -19.31 5.59
CA PRO A 319 -18.11 -18.95 6.98
C PRO A 319 -17.14 -19.71 7.89
N ASP A 320 -16.78 -19.08 8.99
CA ASP A 320 -15.97 -19.71 10.02
C ASP A 320 -16.68 -20.96 10.55
N THR A 321 -15.99 -22.09 10.54
CA THR A 321 -16.60 -23.39 10.84
C THR A 321 -17.02 -23.54 12.31
N ALA A 322 -16.40 -22.79 13.22
CA ALA A 322 -16.73 -22.83 14.64
C ALA A 322 -17.95 -21.95 14.97
N THR A 323 -18.09 -20.81 14.30
CA THR A 323 -19.12 -19.81 14.63
C THR A 323 -20.28 -19.74 13.63
N GLY A 324 -20.10 -20.30 12.43
CA GLY A 324 -21.03 -20.17 11.30
C GLY A 324 -21.13 -18.74 10.73
N LYS A 325 -20.30 -17.80 11.21
CA LYS A 325 -20.35 -16.38 10.84
C LYS A 325 -19.24 -16.03 9.84
N SER A 326 -19.37 -14.87 9.19
CA SER A 326 -18.29 -14.32 8.38
C SER A 326 -17.06 -14.04 9.24
N ARG A 327 -15.87 -14.40 8.73
CA ARG A 327 -14.58 -14.06 9.33
C ARG A 327 -14.24 -12.57 9.17
N LEU A 328 -14.91 -11.87 8.25
CA LEU A 328 -14.63 -10.48 7.92
C LEU A 328 -14.89 -9.57 9.12
N LYS A 329 -13.84 -8.88 9.57
CA LYS A 329 -13.85 -7.94 10.71
C LYS A 329 -13.94 -6.49 10.24
N ARG A 330 -13.33 -6.17 9.10
CA ARG A 330 -13.20 -4.79 8.59
C ARG A 330 -13.40 -4.72 7.10
N VAL A 331 -14.13 -3.69 6.68
CA VAL A 331 -14.31 -3.32 5.27
C VAL A 331 -14.02 -1.83 5.13
N LEU A 332 -12.92 -1.49 4.46
CA LEU A 332 -12.55 -0.14 4.10
C LEU A 332 -12.83 0.07 2.61
N LEU A 333 -13.77 0.96 2.28
CA LEU A 333 -14.05 1.36 0.91
C LEU A 333 -13.53 2.78 0.70
N ILE A 334 -12.56 2.94 -0.20
CA ILE A 334 -11.99 4.24 -0.57
C ILE A 334 -12.34 4.52 -2.03
N GLY A 335 -13.04 5.62 -2.28
CA GLY A 335 -13.50 5.96 -3.62
C GLY A 335 -13.89 7.43 -3.75
N ASP A 336 -14.36 7.79 -4.94
CA ASP A 336 -14.87 9.12 -5.22
C ASP A 336 -16.13 9.01 -6.08
N HIS A 337 -17.29 9.20 -5.45
CA HIS A 337 -18.60 9.12 -6.09
C HIS A 337 -18.97 10.41 -6.86
N HIS A 338 -18.10 11.43 -6.84
CA HIS A 338 -18.21 12.61 -7.71
C HIS A 338 -17.41 12.48 -9.00
N GLN A 339 -16.59 11.43 -9.14
CA GLN A 339 -15.90 11.06 -10.38
C GLN A 339 -16.70 10.05 -11.21
N LEU A 340 -16.09 9.49 -12.25
CA LEU A 340 -16.74 8.57 -13.18
C LEU A 340 -17.24 7.30 -12.46
N PRO A 341 -18.48 6.85 -12.76
CA PRO A 341 -19.03 5.60 -12.26
C PRO A 341 -18.46 4.38 -13.03
N PRO A 342 -18.79 3.13 -12.63
CA PRO A 342 -18.52 1.93 -13.43
C PRO A 342 -19.08 2.05 -14.84
N VAL A 343 -18.32 1.56 -15.82
CA VAL A 343 -18.69 1.66 -17.25
C VAL A 343 -19.75 0.61 -17.60
N VAL A 344 -20.93 1.07 -18.03
CA VAL A 344 -22.01 0.21 -18.55
C VAL A 344 -22.10 0.37 -20.07
N LYS A 345 -21.76 -0.70 -20.81
CA LYS A 345 -21.68 -0.65 -22.29
C LYS A 345 -22.99 -0.23 -22.95
N ASN A 346 -24.12 -0.74 -22.46
CA ASN A 346 -25.43 -0.40 -23.00
C ASN A 346 -26.11 0.63 -22.10
N LEU A 347 -26.22 1.86 -22.62
CA LEU A 347 -26.80 3.01 -21.93
C LEU A 347 -28.25 2.79 -21.47
N ALA A 348 -28.98 1.82 -22.04
CA ALA A 348 -30.32 1.49 -21.56
C ALA A 348 -30.28 0.97 -20.12
N PHE A 349 -29.35 0.06 -19.78
CA PHE A 349 -29.21 -0.44 -18.41
C PHE A 349 -28.74 0.65 -17.43
N GLN A 350 -27.93 1.58 -17.92
CA GLN A 350 -27.54 2.76 -17.15
C GLN A 350 -28.76 3.64 -16.82
N LYS A 351 -29.54 4.02 -17.85
CA LYS A 351 -30.66 4.96 -17.72
C LYS A 351 -31.84 4.37 -16.94
N TYR A 352 -32.24 3.13 -17.23
CA TYR A 352 -33.44 2.53 -16.67
C TYR A 352 -33.19 1.77 -15.36
N SER A 353 -32.02 1.13 -15.21
CA SER A 353 -31.73 0.26 -14.06
C SER A 353 -30.67 0.81 -13.11
N ARG A 354 -30.01 1.93 -13.45
CA ARG A 354 -28.90 2.51 -12.67
C ARG A 354 -27.79 1.50 -12.39
N LEU A 355 -27.46 0.67 -13.40
CA LEU A 355 -26.42 -0.36 -13.27
C LEU A 355 -25.01 0.23 -13.07
N ASP A 356 -24.82 1.51 -13.37
CA ASP A 356 -23.63 2.30 -13.10
C ASP A 356 -23.57 2.84 -11.67
N GLN A 357 -24.52 2.50 -10.80
CA GLN A 357 -24.38 2.80 -9.38
C GLN A 357 -23.45 1.77 -8.73
N SER A 358 -22.32 2.23 -8.20
CA SER A 358 -21.45 1.41 -7.35
C SER A 358 -22.04 1.22 -5.95
N LEU A 359 -21.61 0.15 -5.28
CA LEU A 359 -21.93 -0.09 -3.86
C LEU A 359 -21.52 1.11 -3.01
N PHE A 360 -20.35 1.68 -3.28
CA PHE A 360 -19.83 2.87 -2.60
C PHE A 360 -20.77 4.07 -2.76
N ALA A 361 -21.15 4.42 -4.00
CA ALA A 361 -22.04 5.55 -4.25
C ALA A 361 -23.44 5.33 -3.62
N ARG A 362 -23.93 4.08 -3.62
CA ARG A 362 -25.19 3.73 -2.97
C ARG A 362 -25.13 3.93 -1.46
N LEU A 363 -24.05 3.49 -0.80
CA LEU A 363 -23.88 3.64 0.65
C LEU A 363 -23.80 5.12 1.06
N VAL A 364 -23.06 5.94 0.30
CA VAL A 364 -23.02 7.40 0.53
C VAL A 364 -24.41 8.02 0.37
N ARG A 365 -25.15 7.66 -0.68
CA ARG A 365 -26.53 8.15 -0.89
C ARG A 365 -27.48 7.75 0.25
N LEU A 366 -27.29 6.57 0.83
CA LEU A 366 -28.09 6.07 1.96
C LEU A 366 -27.70 6.72 3.30
N GLY A 367 -26.76 7.66 3.31
CA GLY A 367 -26.37 8.40 4.51
C GLY A 367 -25.42 7.64 5.42
N VAL A 368 -24.74 6.59 4.93
CA VAL A 368 -23.69 5.94 5.71
C VAL A 368 -22.56 6.95 5.96
N PRO A 369 -22.11 7.15 7.21
CA PRO A 369 -21.05 8.11 7.51
C PRO A 369 -19.79 7.83 6.70
N ALA A 370 -19.28 8.87 6.04
CA ALA A 370 -18.08 8.79 5.21
C ALA A 370 -17.11 9.92 5.56
N THR A 371 -15.84 9.56 5.73
CA THR A 371 -14.76 10.52 5.99
C THR A 371 -14.29 11.09 4.66
N GLN A 372 -14.48 12.38 4.42
CA GLN A 372 -13.98 13.03 3.20
C GLN A 372 -12.57 13.58 3.43
N LEU A 373 -11.63 13.23 2.56
CA LEU A 373 -10.30 13.81 2.55
C LEU A 373 -10.35 15.24 1.98
N ASP A 374 -9.57 16.14 2.55
CA ASP A 374 -9.81 17.59 2.50
C ASP A 374 -8.67 18.41 1.89
N PHE A 375 -7.49 17.85 1.64
CA PHE A 375 -6.39 18.58 1.00
C PHE A 375 -5.80 17.83 -0.19
N GLN A 376 -5.77 18.48 -1.37
CA GLN A 376 -5.19 17.92 -2.59
C GLN A 376 -3.70 18.30 -2.72
N GLY A 377 -2.89 17.36 -3.22
CA GLY A 377 -1.44 17.51 -3.37
C GLY A 377 -0.90 17.39 -4.79
N ARG A 378 -1.75 17.44 -5.82
CA ARG A 378 -1.39 17.08 -7.20
C ARG A 378 -1.44 18.26 -8.17
N ALA A 379 -2.49 19.08 -8.09
CA ALA A 379 -2.78 20.14 -9.04
C ALA A 379 -2.42 21.52 -8.49
N ARG A 380 -2.26 22.50 -9.38
CA ARG A 380 -2.20 23.92 -8.98
C ARG A 380 -3.52 24.36 -8.35
N PRO A 381 -3.53 25.30 -7.38
CA PRO A 381 -4.78 25.82 -6.80
C PRO A 381 -5.75 26.36 -7.84
N ALA A 382 -5.24 27.07 -8.85
CA ALA A 382 -6.05 27.61 -9.96
C ALA A 382 -6.79 26.51 -10.75
N ILE A 383 -6.15 25.36 -10.97
CA ILE A 383 -6.75 24.19 -11.62
C ILE A 383 -7.71 23.48 -10.64
N ALA A 384 -7.32 23.36 -9.37
CA ALA A 384 -8.14 22.73 -8.34
C ALA A 384 -9.50 23.43 -8.16
N ASN A 385 -9.53 24.76 -8.30
CA ASN A 385 -10.76 25.55 -8.23
C ASN A 385 -11.81 25.17 -9.29
N LEU A 386 -11.41 24.55 -10.41
CA LEU A 386 -12.35 24.09 -11.44
C LEU A 386 -13.25 22.93 -10.98
N TYR A 387 -12.81 22.15 -9.98
CA TYR A 387 -13.56 20.99 -9.48
C TYR A 387 -13.84 21.04 -7.96
N ARG A 388 -13.12 21.86 -7.21
CA ARG A 388 -13.22 22.01 -5.75
C ARG A 388 -14.64 22.23 -5.24
N TRP A 389 -15.43 23.05 -5.96
CA TRP A 389 -16.80 23.39 -5.61
C TRP A 389 -17.71 22.17 -5.44
N ARG A 390 -17.33 21.02 -5.99
CA ARG A 390 -18.09 19.77 -5.87
C ARG A 390 -17.94 19.08 -4.52
N TYR A 391 -16.91 19.44 -3.74
CA TYR A 391 -16.50 18.78 -2.51
C TYR A 391 -16.60 19.72 -1.31
N THR A 392 -16.88 19.16 -0.13
CA THR A 392 -16.90 19.93 1.12
C THR A 392 -15.47 20.34 1.54
N SER A 393 -15.19 21.63 1.59
CA SER A 393 -13.95 22.18 2.16
C SER A 393 -12.64 21.63 1.59
N LEU A 394 -12.59 21.29 0.29
CA LEU A 394 -11.36 20.80 -0.35
C LEU A 394 -10.33 21.94 -0.52
N GLY A 395 -9.21 21.89 0.18
CA GLY A 395 -8.07 22.80 0.09
C GLY A 395 -6.83 22.21 -0.60
N ASP A 396 -5.68 22.86 -0.44
CA ASP A 396 -4.40 22.50 -1.04
C ASP A 396 -3.34 22.19 0.03
N LEU A 397 -2.58 21.10 -0.12
CA LEU A 397 -1.51 20.76 0.81
C LEU A 397 -0.42 21.85 0.83
N PRO A 398 0.31 22.06 1.94
CA PRO A 398 1.35 23.08 2.02
C PRO A 398 2.41 23.01 0.92
N GLY A 399 2.78 21.80 0.48
CA GLY A 399 3.74 21.60 -0.61
C GLY A 399 3.25 22.11 -1.98
N VAL A 400 1.92 22.18 -2.19
CA VAL A 400 1.33 22.77 -3.40
C VAL A 400 1.41 24.30 -3.36
N LEU A 401 1.38 24.89 -2.17
CA LEU A 401 1.38 26.33 -1.95
C LEU A 401 2.79 26.91 -1.76
N ALA A 402 3.84 26.08 -1.84
CA ALA A 402 5.22 26.50 -1.68
C ALA A 402 5.59 27.55 -2.75
N PRO A 403 6.06 28.76 -2.37
CA PRO A 403 6.36 29.84 -3.32
C PRO A 403 7.46 29.51 -4.34
N ASP A 404 8.39 28.64 -3.94
CA ASP A 404 9.51 28.12 -4.72
C ASP A 404 9.22 26.73 -5.31
N GLY A 405 8.00 26.22 -5.13
CA GLY A 405 7.59 24.91 -5.62
C GLY A 405 7.25 24.90 -7.12
N PRO A 406 7.15 23.69 -7.72
CA PRO A 406 6.86 23.54 -9.15
C PRO A 406 5.48 24.09 -9.55
N HIS A 407 4.56 24.20 -8.59
CA HIS A 407 3.22 24.74 -8.82
C HIS A 407 3.17 26.28 -8.87
N ALA A 408 4.22 26.98 -8.43
CA ALA A 408 4.31 28.44 -8.49
C ALA A 408 4.89 28.94 -9.84
N LEU A 409 5.60 28.08 -10.57
CA LEU A 409 6.20 28.42 -11.86
C LEU A 409 5.13 28.72 -12.91
N ALA A 410 5.27 29.77 -13.70
CA ALA A 410 4.38 30.00 -14.84
C ALA A 410 4.53 28.91 -15.92
N VAL A 411 3.49 28.70 -16.73
CA VAL A 411 3.57 27.82 -17.91
C VAL A 411 4.30 28.57 -19.03
N PRO A 412 5.50 28.14 -19.47
CA PRO A 412 6.26 28.86 -20.49
C PRO A 412 5.46 29.00 -21.79
N GLY A 413 5.44 30.20 -22.36
CA GLY A 413 4.68 30.49 -23.59
C GLY A 413 3.19 30.78 -23.39
N PHE A 414 2.66 30.66 -22.17
CA PHE A 414 1.25 30.91 -21.88
C PHE A 414 1.07 31.98 -20.81
N ARG A 415 0.08 32.86 -21.01
CA ARG A 415 -0.26 33.92 -20.05
C ARG A 415 -0.98 33.39 -18.79
N HIS A 416 -1.69 32.28 -18.93
CA HIS A 416 -2.55 31.71 -17.89
C HIS A 416 -2.28 30.22 -17.72
N ASP A 417 -2.42 29.73 -16.48
CA ASP A 417 -2.23 28.31 -16.13
C ASP A 417 -3.29 27.39 -16.77
N PHE A 418 -4.46 27.92 -17.08
CA PHE A 418 -5.49 27.25 -17.86
C PHE A 418 -6.28 28.28 -18.67
N GLN A 419 -6.82 27.86 -19.82
CA GLN A 419 -7.64 28.69 -20.69
C GLN A 419 -8.79 27.86 -21.26
N LEU A 420 -9.99 28.44 -21.29
CA LEU A 420 -11.08 27.93 -22.11
C LEU A 420 -11.02 28.69 -23.45
N VAL A 421 -10.88 27.94 -24.53
CA VAL A 421 -10.71 28.50 -25.88
C VAL A 421 -12.00 28.28 -26.63
N HIS A 422 -12.65 29.35 -27.03
CA HIS A 422 -13.76 29.26 -27.97
C HIS A 422 -13.19 28.97 -29.35
N VAL A 423 -13.65 27.87 -29.96
CA VAL A 423 -13.31 27.48 -31.33
C VAL A 423 -14.57 27.71 -32.17
N ALA A 424 -14.48 28.60 -33.15
CA ALA A 424 -15.55 28.84 -34.10
C ALA A 424 -15.56 27.74 -35.17
N ASP A 425 -16.71 27.53 -35.80
CA ASP A 425 -16.92 26.47 -36.81
C ASP A 425 -15.98 26.64 -38.02
N PRO A 426 -14.95 25.79 -38.17
CA PRO A 426 -14.07 25.84 -39.32
C PRO A 426 -14.87 25.51 -40.57
N GLN A 427 -14.76 26.36 -41.59
CA GLN A 427 -15.51 26.22 -42.84
C GLN A 427 -17.04 26.09 -42.65
N GLY A 428 -17.58 26.62 -41.54
CA GLY A 428 -19.01 26.58 -41.21
C GLY A 428 -19.50 25.23 -40.68
N VAL A 429 -18.60 24.32 -40.33
CA VAL A 429 -18.91 23.02 -39.74
C VAL A 429 -18.33 22.93 -38.33
N GLY A 430 -19.21 22.88 -37.32
CA GLY A 430 -18.82 22.63 -35.94
C GLY A 430 -18.66 21.13 -35.65
N GLU A 431 -19.65 20.57 -34.95
CA GLU A 431 -19.71 19.13 -34.69
C GLU A 431 -20.17 18.36 -35.94
N SER A 432 -19.45 17.30 -36.31
CA SER A 432 -19.82 16.42 -37.40
C SER A 432 -19.91 14.96 -36.95
N THR A 433 -20.71 14.17 -37.68
CA THR A 433 -20.97 12.76 -37.37
C THR A 433 -20.89 11.94 -38.66
N PRO A 434 -19.67 11.63 -39.16
CA PRO A 434 -19.50 10.91 -40.43
C PRO A 434 -20.06 9.48 -40.39
N LEU A 435 -20.07 8.86 -39.21
CA LEU A 435 -20.72 7.58 -38.94
C LEU A 435 -21.70 7.77 -37.78
N PRO A 436 -22.85 7.06 -37.74
CA PRO A 436 -23.78 7.15 -36.62
C PRO A 436 -23.08 6.99 -35.28
N HIS A 437 -23.31 7.94 -34.36
CA HIS A 437 -22.70 8.02 -33.02
C HIS A 437 -21.16 8.26 -32.98
N TYR A 438 -20.53 8.49 -34.13
CA TYR A 438 -19.12 8.87 -34.22
C TYR A 438 -18.98 10.40 -34.30
N VAL A 439 -19.11 11.05 -33.14
CA VAL A 439 -19.00 12.51 -33.03
C VAL A 439 -17.55 12.93 -33.13
N GLN A 440 -17.25 13.85 -34.04
CA GLN A 440 -15.94 14.49 -34.17
C GLN A 440 -16.08 16.01 -34.29
N VAL A 441 -15.11 16.73 -33.77
CA VAL A 441 -14.95 18.17 -33.98
C VAL A 441 -13.62 18.37 -34.68
N ASP A 442 -13.64 19.06 -35.82
CA ASP A 442 -12.41 19.42 -36.52
C ASP A 442 -11.74 20.60 -35.81
N ALA A 443 -11.15 20.34 -34.64
CA ALA A 443 -10.36 21.33 -33.91
C ALA A 443 -8.90 21.33 -34.38
N SER A 444 -8.58 20.63 -35.47
CA SER A 444 -7.21 20.37 -35.92
C SER A 444 -6.43 21.66 -36.20
N GLU A 445 -7.08 22.68 -36.75
CA GLU A 445 -6.48 23.99 -37.06
C GLU A 445 -6.00 24.77 -35.82
N ASP A 446 -6.59 24.52 -34.64
CA ASP A 446 -6.34 25.35 -33.44
C ASP A 446 -5.64 24.58 -32.30
N THR A 447 -5.85 23.26 -32.25
CA THR A 447 -5.31 22.41 -31.17
C THR A 447 -3.98 21.74 -31.50
N LEU A 448 -3.78 21.28 -32.75
CA LEU A 448 -2.50 20.68 -33.18
C LEU A 448 -1.36 21.70 -33.14
N PRO A 449 -1.50 22.95 -33.65
CA PRO A 449 -0.41 23.91 -33.60
C PRO A 449 0.01 24.27 -32.18
N ARG A 450 -0.92 24.27 -31.21
CA ARG A 450 -0.61 24.54 -29.80
C ARG A 450 0.11 23.37 -29.14
N HIS A 451 -0.29 22.13 -29.46
CA HIS A 451 0.43 20.95 -29.01
C HIS A 451 1.86 20.90 -29.60
N SER A 452 1.99 21.13 -30.91
CA SER A 452 3.30 21.20 -31.57
C SER A 452 4.15 22.38 -31.07
N HIS A 453 3.53 23.51 -30.69
CA HIS A 453 4.25 24.61 -30.05
C HIS A 453 4.79 24.20 -28.68
N LEU A 454 4.00 23.50 -27.86
CA LEU A 454 4.45 22.98 -26.57
C LEU A 454 5.61 21.99 -26.73
N GLU A 455 5.57 21.12 -27.74
CA GLU A 455 6.65 20.16 -28.02
C GLU A 455 7.96 20.81 -28.47
N THR A 456 7.91 22.02 -29.04
CA THR A 456 9.13 22.76 -29.40
C THR A 456 9.75 23.50 -28.23
N LEU A 457 9.07 23.60 -27.09
CA LEU A 457 9.63 24.22 -25.87
C LEU A 457 10.52 23.22 -25.12
N PRO A 458 11.79 23.56 -24.83
CA PRO A 458 12.71 22.70 -24.07
C PRO A 458 12.19 22.29 -22.68
N SER A 459 11.27 23.08 -22.13
CA SER A 459 10.66 22.91 -20.80
C SER A 459 9.44 21.99 -20.77
N ALA A 460 8.94 21.51 -21.91
CA ALA A 460 7.73 20.68 -22.00
C ALA A 460 7.99 19.44 -22.87
N PRO A 461 8.74 18.45 -22.38
CA PRO A 461 9.05 17.26 -23.16
C PRO A 461 7.75 16.49 -23.47
N SER A 462 7.64 15.93 -24.68
CA SER A 462 6.41 15.33 -25.22
C SER A 462 5.75 14.28 -24.30
N HIS A 463 6.53 13.53 -23.52
CA HIS A 463 6.01 12.55 -22.55
C HIS A 463 5.25 13.17 -21.34
N THR A 464 5.31 14.48 -21.17
CA THR A 464 4.56 15.22 -20.13
C THR A 464 3.24 15.81 -20.64
N LEU A 465 2.98 15.74 -21.95
CA LEU A 465 1.77 16.23 -22.58
C LEU A 465 0.82 15.06 -22.84
N LEU A 466 -0.43 15.21 -22.42
CA LEU A 466 -1.50 14.25 -22.69
C LEU A 466 -2.67 15.00 -23.31
N ARG A 467 -3.18 14.47 -24.42
CA ARG A 467 -4.41 14.95 -25.04
C ARG A 467 -5.57 14.03 -24.68
N ALA A 468 -6.69 14.62 -24.27
CA ALA A 468 -7.91 13.90 -23.93
C ALA A 468 -9.10 14.51 -24.69
N ALA A 469 -9.99 13.65 -25.16
CA ALA A 469 -11.21 14.03 -25.86
C ALA A 469 -12.42 13.29 -25.26
N SER A 470 -13.59 13.92 -25.32
CA SER A 470 -14.84 13.37 -24.78
C SER A 470 -15.47 12.31 -25.69
N SER A 471 -15.12 12.27 -26.98
CA SER A 471 -15.58 11.28 -27.95
C SER A 471 -14.41 10.50 -28.56
N SER A 472 -14.64 9.22 -28.88
CA SER A 472 -13.65 8.37 -29.57
C SER A 472 -13.29 8.91 -30.95
N GLY A 473 -14.24 9.59 -31.62
CA GLY A 473 -14.03 10.20 -32.93
C GLY A 473 -13.03 11.34 -32.88
N SER A 474 -13.24 12.29 -31.98
CA SER A 474 -12.27 13.36 -31.75
C SER A 474 -10.93 12.86 -31.21
N GLY A 475 -10.93 11.75 -30.45
CA GLY A 475 -9.70 11.11 -29.95
C GLY A 475 -8.84 10.42 -31.02
N HIS A 476 -9.41 10.02 -32.16
CA HIS A 476 -8.66 9.48 -33.29
C HIS A 476 -8.16 10.57 -34.25
N CYS A 477 -8.88 11.70 -34.32
CA CYS A 477 -8.45 12.87 -35.09
C CYS A 477 -7.37 13.71 -34.38
N SER A 478 -7.21 13.51 -33.07
CA SER A 478 -6.33 14.27 -32.19
C SER A 478 -4.95 13.67 -32.03
#